data_AF-A0A937IM50-F1
#
_entry.id   AF-A0A937IM50-F1
#
_cell.length_a   1.000
_cell.length_b   1.000
_cell.length_c   1.000
_cell.angle_alpha   90.00
_cell.angle_beta   90.00
_cell.angle_gamma   90.00
#
_symmetry.space_group_name_H-M   'P 1'
#
loop_
_entity.id
_entity.type
_entity.pdbx_description
1 polymer ?
#
loop_
_entity_poly.entity_id
_entity_poly.type
_entity_poly.pdbx_seq_one_letter_code
_entity_poly.pdbx_strand_id
1 'polypeptide(L)'
;AAMPIAGTIIEVFYKERVLEWRFFVGLVFTVCGGVIAAGQAQSTSFGSGIVLVVIATLLFAWGSHATVRSFPKLTTLGRMTITFSGGFVAVVLAAIISLILGHDFFPARSITFYDLGMLSVYSILAIMISQYFWLLGVERLGIALASFHINTAPFYVMLILLVLGSAWSWTQAIGAGFVALGVFVSQMKR
;
A
#
# COMPACT_ATOMS: atom_id res chain seq x y z
N ALA A 1 8.02 0.28 -3.65
CA ALA A 1 8.59 -1.08 -3.80
C ALA A 1 8.89 -1.83 -2.49
N ALA A 2 8.90 -1.18 -1.30
CA ALA A 2 9.32 -1.83 -0.05
C ALA A 2 8.28 -2.80 0.58
N MET A 3 6.99 -2.64 0.26
CA MET A 3 5.90 -3.42 0.85
C MET A 3 6.03 -4.95 0.63
N PRO A 4 6.37 -5.47 -0.57
CA PRO A 4 6.72 -6.88 -0.77
C PRO A 4 7.77 -7.44 0.20
N ILE A 5 8.80 -6.65 0.49
CA ILE A 5 9.88 -7.04 1.40
C ILE A 5 9.34 -7.11 2.83
N ALA A 6 8.62 -6.08 3.27
CA ALA A 6 7.97 -6.05 4.57
C ALA A 6 7.03 -7.25 4.79
N GLY A 7 6.12 -7.49 3.84
CA GLY A 7 5.19 -8.62 3.90
C GLY A 7 5.91 -9.98 3.93
N THR A 8 6.98 -10.13 3.15
CA THR A 8 7.80 -11.35 3.15
C THR A 8 8.49 -11.57 4.50
N ILE A 9 9.10 -10.52 5.07
CA ILE A 9 9.75 -10.58 6.39
C ILE A 9 8.74 -11.04 7.44
N ILE A 10 7.52 -10.47 7.43
CA ILE A 10 6.46 -10.83 8.38
C ILE A 10 6.10 -12.31 8.24
N GLU A 11 5.80 -12.80 7.03
CA GLU A 11 5.40 -14.21 6.85
C GLU A 11 6.51 -15.20 7.20
N VAL A 12 7.77 -14.85 6.93
CA VAL A 12 8.93 -15.68 7.32
C VAL A 12 9.11 -15.66 8.84
N PHE A 13 8.97 -14.49 9.47
CA PHE A 13 9.08 -14.34 10.93
C PHE A 13 8.03 -15.18 11.67
N TYR A 14 6.79 -15.18 11.20
CA TYR A 14 5.71 -16.01 11.75
C TYR A 14 5.76 -17.48 11.29
N LYS A 15 6.79 -17.90 10.54
CA LYS A 15 6.96 -19.25 9.98
C LYS A 15 5.79 -19.70 9.09
N GLU A 16 5.08 -18.74 8.49
CA GLU A 16 3.97 -18.98 7.57
C GLU A 16 4.44 -19.17 6.13
N ARG A 17 5.66 -18.71 5.82
CA ARG A 17 6.30 -18.90 4.51
C ARG A 17 7.74 -19.38 4.63
N VAL A 18 8.09 -20.35 3.80
CA VAL A 18 9.47 -20.74 3.51
C VAL A 18 9.91 -20.05 2.22
N LEU A 19 11.09 -19.42 2.23
CA LEU A 19 11.65 -18.74 1.07
C LEU A 19 12.21 -19.74 0.06
N GLU A 20 11.34 -20.27 -0.79
CA GLU A 20 11.77 -21.04 -1.95
C GLU A 20 12.41 -20.13 -3.01
N TRP A 21 13.31 -20.71 -3.81
CA TRP A 21 14.04 -19.99 -4.85
C TRP A 21 13.12 -19.20 -5.80
N ARG A 22 12.02 -19.81 -6.26
CA ARG A 22 11.07 -19.16 -7.17
C ARG A 22 10.37 -17.98 -6.53
N PHE A 23 9.99 -18.11 -5.26
CA PHE A 23 9.41 -17.01 -4.51
C PHE A 23 10.39 -15.85 -4.35
N PHE A 24 11.65 -16.17 -4.00
CA PHE A 24 12.72 -15.17 -3.89
C PHE A 24 12.97 -14.45 -5.21
N VAL A 25 13.09 -15.18 -6.32
CA VAL A 25 13.22 -14.59 -7.66
C VAL A 25 12.02 -13.69 -7.96
N GLY A 26 10.80 -14.15 -7.67
CA GLY A 26 9.58 -13.35 -7.85
C GLY A 26 9.57 -12.06 -7.02
N LEU A 27 10.07 -12.11 -5.79
CA LEU A 27 10.26 -10.93 -4.93
C LEU A 27 11.22 -9.94 -5.56
N VAL A 28 12.38 -10.40 -6.06
CA VAL A 28 13.37 -9.54 -6.73
C VAL A 28 12.76 -8.86 -7.95
N PHE A 29 12.11 -9.60 -8.84
CA PHE A 29 11.44 -9.05 -10.03
C PHE A 29 10.40 -8.00 -9.66
N THR A 30 9.57 -8.29 -8.66
CA THR A 30 8.53 -7.38 -8.19
C THR A 30 9.11 -6.09 -7.59
N VAL A 31 10.18 -6.18 -6.81
CA VAL A 31 10.83 -5.01 -6.21
C VAL A 31 11.48 -4.17 -7.32
N CYS A 32 12.24 -4.78 -8.23
CA CYS A 32 12.83 -4.10 -9.38
C CYS A 32 11.76 -3.42 -10.23
N GLY A 33 10.68 -4.13 -10.57
CA GLY A 33 9.56 -3.60 -11.33
C GLY A 33 8.88 -2.42 -10.65
N GLY A 34 8.68 -2.50 -9.32
CA GLY A 34 8.13 -1.39 -8.54
C GLY A 34 9.04 -0.17 -8.47
N VAL A 35 10.37 -0.36 -8.44
CA VAL A 35 11.34 0.74 -8.51
C VAL A 35 11.32 1.38 -9.89
N ILE A 36 11.35 0.58 -10.96
CA ILE A 36 11.26 1.06 -12.34
C ILE A 36 9.95 1.83 -12.54
N ALA A 37 8.81 1.27 -12.11
CA ALA A 37 7.49 1.88 -12.27
C ALA A 37 7.33 3.19 -11.49
N ALA A 38 8.06 3.37 -10.39
CA ALA A 38 8.06 4.62 -9.64
C ALA A 38 8.70 5.79 -10.44
N GLY A 39 9.46 5.49 -11.50
CA GLY A 39 10.05 6.49 -12.38
C GLY A 39 11.36 7.07 -11.87
N GLN A 40 11.78 8.20 -12.42
CA GLN A 40 13.01 8.87 -12.00
C GLN A 40 12.88 9.35 -10.56
N ALA A 41 13.85 8.98 -9.71
CA ALA A 41 14.01 9.62 -8.43
C ALA A 41 14.22 11.12 -8.68
N GLN A 42 13.37 11.98 -8.10
CA GLN A 42 13.76 13.38 -7.91
C GLN A 42 15.09 13.36 -7.14
N SER A 43 15.96 14.33 -7.39
CA SER A 43 17.23 14.47 -6.68
C SER A 43 16.97 14.75 -5.20
N THR A 44 16.64 13.73 -4.43
CA THR A 44 16.26 13.86 -3.02
C THR A 44 17.49 13.60 -2.18
N SER A 45 17.89 14.59 -1.39
CA SER A 45 18.79 14.36 -0.26
C SER A 45 18.18 13.28 0.64
N PHE A 46 18.93 12.22 0.92
CA PHE A 46 18.53 11.19 1.88
C PHE A 46 18.33 11.85 3.26
N GLY A 47 17.08 12.07 3.65
CA GLY A 47 16.70 12.66 4.95
C GLY A 47 16.13 11.63 5.91
N SER A 48 15.84 12.05 7.14
CA SER A 48 15.22 11.22 8.19
C SER A 48 13.85 10.66 7.80
N GLY A 49 13.15 11.27 6.83
CA GLY A 49 11.87 10.81 6.32
C GLY A 49 11.89 9.39 5.73
N ILE A 50 13.03 8.93 5.19
CA ILE A 50 13.14 7.57 4.63
C ILE A 50 12.96 6.50 5.71
N VAL A 51 13.54 6.73 6.90
CA VAL A 51 13.41 5.81 8.03
C VAL A 51 11.95 5.69 8.46
N LEU A 52 11.26 6.83 8.56
CA LEU A 52 9.84 6.87 8.92
C LEU A 52 8.97 6.13 7.89
N VAL A 53 9.24 6.29 6.59
CA VAL A 53 8.52 5.58 5.52
C VAL A 53 8.72 4.06 5.61
N VAL A 54 9.94 3.60 5.90
CA VAL A 54 10.24 2.17 6.07
C VAL A 54 9.49 1.61 7.29
N ILE A 55 9.53 2.31 8.42
CA ILE A 55 8.79 1.92 9.64
C ILE A 55 7.28 1.87 9.37
N ALA A 56 6.73 2.92 8.75
CA ALA A 56 5.31 2.98 8.41
C ALA A 56 4.89 1.83 7.48
N THR A 57 5.73 1.49 6.50
CA THR A 57 5.47 0.36 5.59
C THR A 57 5.46 -0.98 6.35
N LEU A 58 6.42 -1.20 7.24
CA LEU A 58 6.48 -2.40 8.08
C LEU A 58 5.25 -2.50 9.01
N LEU A 59 4.89 -1.41 9.68
CA LEU A 59 3.73 -1.36 10.58
C LEU A 59 2.42 -1.58 9.81
N PHE A 60 2.27 -1.01 8.62
CA PHE A 60 1.11 -1.21 7.77
C PHE A 60 1.00 -2.67 7.30
N ALA A 61 2.11 -3.28 6.88
CA ALA A 61 2.16 -4.69 6.51
C ALA A 61 1.81 -5.59 7.69
N TRP A 62 2.41 -5.33 8.85
CA TRP A 62 2.18 -6.10 10.06
C TRP A 62 0.75 -5.95 10.56
N GLY A 63 0.22 -4.73 10.63
CA GLY A 63 -1.17 -4.48 11.04
C GLY A 63 -2.18 -5.14 10.11
N SER A 64 -1.89 -5.18 8.80
CA SER A 64 -2.73 -5.89 7.82
C SER A 64 -2.73 -7.40 8.07
N HIS A 65 -1.54 -7.99 8.25
CA HIS A 65 -1.37 -9.43 8.56
C HIS A 65 -2.01 -9.80 9.90
N ALA A 66 -1.69 -9.06 10.96
CA ALA A 66 -2.20 -9.27 12.30
C ALA A 66 -3.74 -9.19 12.34
N THR A 67 -4.33 -8.20 11.66
CA THR A 67 -5.79 -8.07 11.59
C THR A 67 -6.46 -9.31 10.98
N VAL A 68 -5.92 -9.82 9.88
CA VAL A 68 -6.43 -11.03 9.21
C VAL A 68 -6.29 -12.26 10.10
N ARG A 69 -5.14 -12.41 10.78
CA ARG A 69 -4.81 -13.56 11.62
C ARG A 69 -5.52 -13.58 12.97
N SER A 70 -5.64 -12.43 13.62
CA SER A 70 -6.24 -12.30 14.96
C SER A 70 -7.76 -12.34 14.93
N PHE A 71 -8.40 -11.98 13.80
CA PHE A 71 -9.85 -11.94 13.67
C PHE A 71 -10.37 -12.83 12.51
N PRO A 72 -10.05 -14.13 12.48
CA PRO A 72 -10.36 -15.01 11.34
C PRO A 72 -11.86 -15.28 11.17
N LYS A 73 -12.67 -15.05 12.22
CA LYS A 73 -14.13 -15.26 12.19
C LYS A 73 -14.90 -14.03 11.71
N LEU A 74 -14.24 -12.87 11.58
CA LEU A 74 -14.88 -11.65 11.11
C LEU A 74 -14.84 -11.58 9.59
N THR A 75 -15.88 -11.00 9.00
CA THR A 75 -15.87 -10.62 7.59
C THR A 75 -14.74 -9.63 7.32
N THR A 76 -14.34 -9.48 6.05
CA THR A 76 -13.37 -8.45 5.64
C THR A 76 -13.82 -7.05 6.05
N LEU A 77 -15.13 -6.77 5.95
CA LEU A 77 -15.71 -5.50 6.40
C LEU A 77 -15.61 -5.34 7.93
N GLY A 78 -15.85 -6.40 8.71
CA GLY A 78 -15.69 -6.37 10.17
C GLY A 78 -14.24 -6.06 10.59
N ARG A 79 -13.26 -6.68 9.94
CA ARG A 79 -11.82 -6.40 10.14
C ARG A 79 -11.45 -4.97 9.75
N MET A 80 -12.01 -4.48 8.66
CA MET A 80 -11.82 -3.10 8.22
C MET A 80 -12.30 -2.09 9.27
N THR A 81 -13.47 -2.30 9.87
CA THR A 81 -13.98 -1.42 10.94
C THR A 81 -13.02 -1.34 12.12
N ILE A 82 -12.36 -2.45 12.50
CA ILE A 82 -11.33 -2.44 13.55
C ILE A 82 -10.17 -1.53 13.14
N THR A 83 -9.62 -1.71 11.94
CA THR A 83 -8.47 -0.92 11.47
C THR A 83 -8.81 0.56 11.31
N PHE A 84 -10.02 0.90 10.84
CA PHE A 84 -10.44 2.30 10.71
C PHE A 84 -10.76 2.94 12.05
N SER A 85 -11.34 2.23 13.01
CA SER A 85 -11.53 2.74 14.37
C SER A 85 -10.18 3.06 15.03
N GLY A 86 -9.20 2.16 14.90
CA GLY A 86 -7.83 2.41 15.39
C GLY A 86 -7.16 3.59 14.66
N GLY A 87 -7.28 3.65 13.33
CA GLY A 87 -6.78 4.76 12.53
C GLY A 87 -7.42 6.10 12.89
N PHE A 88 -8.73 6.13 13.13
CA PHE A 88 -9.45 7.32 13.58
C PHE A 88 -8.91 7.82 14.93
N VAL A 89 -8.74 6.93 15.92
CA VAL A 89 -8.15 7.29 17.21
C VAL A 89 -6.73 7.83 17.03
N ALA A 90 -5.89 7.18 16.21
CA ALA A 90 -4.53 7.63 15.95
C ALA A 90 -4.49 9.02 15.28
N VAL A 91 -5.35 9.29 14.30
CA VAL A 91 -5.45 10.58 13.63
C VAL A 91 -5.95 11.67 14.59
N VAL A 92 -6.92 11.37 15.46
CA VAL A 92 -7.41 12.31 16.48
C VAL A 92 -6.29 12.65 17.47
N LEU A 93 -5.52 11.66 17.93
CA LEU A 93 -4.37 11.91 18.82
C LEU A 93 -3.30 12.76 18.13
N ALA A 94 -2.98 12.45 16.86
CA ALA A 94 -2.05 13.25 16.08
C ALA A 94 -2.54 14.71 15.90
N ALA A 95 -3.84 14.90 15.67
CA ALA A 95 -4.46 16.23 15.59
C ALA A 95 -4.33 17.01 16.90
N ILE A 96 -4.59 16.36 18.05
CA ILE A 96 -4.44 16.98 19.37
C ILE A 96 -2.97 17.38 19.61
N ILE A 97 -2.01 16.49 19.32
CA ILE A 97 -0.58 16.80 19.44
C ILE A 97 -0.21 17.98 18.55
N SER A 98 -0.69 18.00 17.31
CA SER A 98 -0.45 19.10 16.36
C SER A 98 -0.96 20.44 16.89
N LEU A 99 -2.16 20.46 17.49
CA LEU A 99 -2.73 21.65 18.13
C LEU A 99 -1.90 22.12 19.33
N ILE A 100 -1.43 21.21 20.18
CA ILE A 100 -0.56 21.54 21.34
C ILE A 100 0.78 22.15 20.87
N LEU A 101 1.31 21.67 19.74
CA LEU A 101 2.52 22.20 19.12
C LEU A 101 2.32 23.54 18.39
N GLY A 102 1.09 24.04 18.31
CA GLY A 102 0.76 25.33 17.69
C GLY A 102 0.73 25.30 16.16
N HIS A 103 0.55 24.13 15.55
CA HIS A 103 0.39 24.04 14.10
C HIS A 103 -1.01 24.48 13.63
N ASP A 104 -1.06 25.10 12.45
CA ASP A 104 -2.30 25.44 11.77
C ASP A 104 -3.06 24.17 11.36
N PHE A 105 -4.10 23.82 12.11
CA PHE A 105 -4.91 22.62 11.87
C PHE A 105 -6.17 22.89 11.05
N PHE A 106 -6.77 24.06 11.18
CA PHE A 106 -8.02 24.40 10.52
C PHE A 106 -7.77 25.03 9.13
N PRO A 107 -8.64 24.74 8.14
CA PRO A 107 -8.48 25.31 6.82
C PRO A 107 -8.62 26.83 6.87
N ALA A 108 -7.76 27.54 6.14
CA ALA A 108 -7.75 29.01 6.06
C ALA A 108 -9.01 29.60 5.38
N ARG A 109 -9.81 28.75 4.72
CA ARG A 109 -11.09 29.12 4.09
C ARG A 109 -12.20 28.19 4.52
N SER A 110 -13.44 28.64 4.36
CA SER A 110 -14.64 27.82 4.59
C SER A 110 -14.65 26.58 3.68
N ILE A 111 -15.11 25.46 4.25
CA ILE A 111 -15.35 24.20 3.54
C ILE A 111 -16.59 24.38 2.66
N THR A 112 -16.46 24.01 1.39
CA THR A 112 -17.54 24.09 0.39
C THR A 112 -18.12 22.71 0.08
N PHE A 113 -19.28 22.67 -0.59
CA PHE A 113 -19.82 21.41 -1.10
C PHE A 113 -18.91 20.70 -2.10
N TYR A 114 -18.11 21.46 -2.85
CA TYR A 114 -17.10 20.88 -3.74
C TYR A 114 -16.04 20.12 -2.94
N ASP A 115 -15.55 20.69 -1.84
CA ASP A 115 -14.58 20.04 -0.94
C ASP A 115 -15.15 18.76 -0.32
N LEU A 116 -16.41 18.80 0.12
CA LEU A 116 -17.11 17.63 0.64
C LEU A 116 -17.29 16.55 -0.44
N GLY A 117 -17.57 16.95 -1.68
CA GLY A 117 -17.64 16.03 -2.82
C GLY A 117 -16.31 15.33 -3.07
N MET A 118 -15.20 16.08 -3.10
CA MET A 118 -13.85 15.52 -3.26
C MET A 118 -13.46 14.61 -2.10
N LEU A 119 -13.78 15.00 -0.87
CA LEU A 119 -13.55 14.18 0.32
C LEU A 119 -14.34 12.87 0.28
N SER A 120 -15.57 12.91 -0.25
CA SER A 120 -16.42 11.72 -0.40
C SER A 120 -15.84 10.76 -1.44
N VAL A 121 -15.37 11.28 -2.58
CA VAL A 121 -14.68 10.47 -3.60
C VAL A 121 -13.45 9.79 -3.01
N TYR A 122 -12.61 10.55 -2.29
CA TYR A 122 -11.41 10.00 -1.66
C TYR A 122 -11.74 8.95 -0.59
N SER A 123 -12.68 9.25 0.31
CA SER A 123 -13.00 8.37 1.44
C SER A 123 -13.71 7.09 0.99
N ILE A 124 -14.62 7.16 0.03
CA ILE A 124 -15.39 6.00 -0.43
C ILE A 124 -14.57 5.18 -1.44
N LEU A 125 -14.07 5.80 -2.51
CA LEU A 125 -13.42 5.05 -3.59
C LEU A 125 -11.98 4.70 -3.24
N ALA A 126 -11.18 5.70 -2.84
CA ALA A 126 -9.74 5.49 -2.64
C ALA A 126 -9.43 4.79 -1.31
N ILE A 127 -10.19 5.07 -0.25
CA ILE A 127 -9.96 4.47 1.07
C ILE A 127 -10.84 3.24 1.27
N MET A 128 -12.17 3.37 1.34
CA MET A 128 -13.05 2.28 1.76
C MET A 128 -13.01 1.10 0.79
N ILE A 129 -13.19 1.31 -0.52
CA ILE A 129 -13.19 0.20 -1.49
C ILE A 129 -11.79 -0.43 -1.61
N SER A 130 -10.75 0.40 -1.75
CA SER A 130 -9.36 -0.07 -1.86
C SER A 130 -8.94 -0.91 -0.67
N GLN A 131 -9.20 -0.43 0.56
CA GLN A 131 -8.82 -1.13 1.78
C GLN A 131 -9.58 -2.46 1.94
N TYR A 132 -10.79 -2.57 1.38
CA TYR A 132 -11.58 -3.80 1.44
C TYR A 132 -10.91 -4.88 0.59
N PHE A 133 -10.58 -4.53 -0.66
CA PHE A 133 -9.87 -5.43 -1.56
C PHE A 133 -8.44 -5.72 -1.09
N TRP A 134 -7.78 -4.76 -0.44
CA TRP A 134 -6.48 -4.98 0.19
C TRP A 134 -6.55 -6.07 1.25
N LEU A 135 -7.42 -5.92 2.27
CA LEU A 135 -7.55 -6.92 3.33
C LEU A 135 -8.05 -8.28 2.80
N LEU A 136 -8.95 -8.28 1.81
CA LEU A 136 -9.38 -9.52 1.15
C LEU A 136 -8.22 -10.21 0.42
N GLY A 137 -7.36 -9.44 -0.24
CA GLY A 137 -6.16 -9.93 -0.90
C GLY A 137 -5.18 -10.54 0.11
N VAL A 138 -4.93 -9.84 1.22
CA VAL A 138 -4.08 -10.33 2.31
C VAL A 138 -4.64 -11.62 2.91
N GLU A 139 -5.95 -11.70 3.12
CA GLU A 139 -6.62 -12.91 3.59
C GLU A 139 -6.45 -14.10 2.66
N ARG A 140 -6.60 -13.89 1.34
CA ARG A 140 -6.62 -14.98 0.37
C ARG A 140 -5.23 -15.42 -0.10
N LEU A 141 -4.28 -14.49 -0.17
CA LEU A 141 -2.96 -14.72 -0.77
C LEU A 141 -1.82 -14.69 0.26
N GLY A 142 -2.06 -14.15 1.45
CA GLY A 142 -1.01 -13.72 2.37
C GLY A 142 -0.55 -12.28 2.08
N ILE A 143 0.00 -11.62 3.09
CA ILE A 143 0.50 -10.24 3.01
C ILE A 143 1.62 -10.11 1.98
N ALA A 144 2.50 -11.10 1.83
CA ALA A 144 3.63 -11.03 0.91
C ALA A 144 3.18 -11.02 -0.56
N LEU A 145 2.39 -12.02 -0.98
CA LEU A 145 1.90 -12.12 -2.36
C LEU A 145 0.89 -11.02 -2.71
N ALA A 146 0.02 -10.62 -1.77
CA ALA A 146 -0.85 -9.47 -1.97
C ALA A 146 -0.04 -8.20 -2.21
N SER A 147 1.03 -7.99 -1.43
CA SER A 147 1.93 -6.86 -1.59
C SER A 147 2.69 -6.85 -2.90
N PHE A 148 2.88 -7.98 -3.60
CA PHE A 148 3.55 -7.96 -4.90
C PHE A 148 2.76 -7.15 -5.92
N HIS A 149 1.44 -7.32 -5.92
CA HIS A 149 0.54 -6.66 -6.85
C HIS A 149 0.48 -5.15 -6.64
N ILE A 150 0.76 -4.64 -5.43
CA ILE A 150 0.73 -3.20 -5.14
C ILE A 150 1.76 -2.43 -5.98
N ASN A 151 2.86 -3.08 -6.37
CA ASN A 151 3.89 -2.43 -7.18
C ASN A 151 3.44 -2.20 -8.63
N THR A 152 2.29 -2.75 -9.05
CA THR A 152 1.65 -2.44 -10.34
C THR A 152 0.82 -1.15 -10.30
N ALA A 153 0.58 -0.58 -9.12
CA ALA A 153 -0.26 0.62 -8.97
C ALA A 153 0.13 1.81 -9.89
N PRO A 154 1.42 2.16 -10.07
CA PRO A 154 1.81 3.24 -10.97
C PRO A 154 1.35 3.02 -12.42
N PHE A 155 1.25 1.77 -12.86
CA PHE A 155 0.77 1.44 -14.21
C PHE A 155 -0.75 1.62 -14.33
N TYR A 156 -1.54 1.28 -13.31
CA TYR A 156 -2.98 1.58 -13.35
C TYR A 156 -3.25 3.09 -13.33
N VAL A 157 -2.48 3.85 -12.54
CA VAL A 157 -2.53 5.31 -12.54
C VAL A 157 -2.18 5.86 -13.92
N MET A 158 -1.12 5.34 -14.56
CA MET A 158 -0.77 5.70 -15.93
C MET A 158 -1.93 5.50 -16.91
N LEU A 159 -2.63 4.36 -16.84
CA LEU A 159 -3.76 4.08 -17.74
C LEU A 159 -4.92 5.04 -17.52
N ILE A 160 -5.21 5.40 -16.26
CA ILE A 160 -6.24 6.40 -15.94
C ILE A 160 -5.84 7.76 -16.53
N LEU A 161 -4.59 8.18 -16.33
CA LEU A 161 -4.08 9.45 -16.86
C LEU A 161 -4.05 9.47 -18.39
N LEU A 162 -3.76 8.35 -19.04
CA LEU A 162 -3.82 8.19 -20.50
C LEU A 162 -5.23 8.44 -21.03
N VAL A 163 -6.26 7.88 -20.38
CA VAL A 163 -7.67 8.12 -20.72
C VAL A 163 -8.03 9.60 -20.53
N LEU A 164 -7.42 10.27 -19.55
CA LEU A 164 -7.57 11.71 -19.31
C LEU A 164 -6.70 12.60 -20.23
N GLY A 165 -5.98 12.01 -21.21
CA GLY A 165 -5.21 12.75 -22.23
C GLY A 165 -3.72 12.89 -21.95
N SER A 166 -3.17 12.22 -20.93
CA SER A 166 -1.72 12.16 -20.70
C SER A 166 -1.02 11.22 -21.69
N ALA A 167 0.29 11.36 -21.85
CA ALA A 167 1.08 10.48 -22.71
C ALA A 167 1.31 9.09 -22.09
N TRP A 168 1.54 8.08 -22.94
CA TRP A 168 1.96 6.75 -22.52
C TRP A 168 3.35 6.76 -21.86
N SER A 169 3.51 6.01 -20.76
CA SER A 169 4.80 5.86 -20.07
C SER A 169 5.37 4.46 -20.24
N TRP A 170 6.40 4.33 -21.08
CA TRP A 170 7.14 3.08 -21.23
C TRP A 170 7.77 2.61 -19.93
N THR A 171 8.23 3.54 -19.10
CA THR A 171 8.82 3.23 -17.79
C THR A 171 7.83 2.51 -16.87
N GLN A 172 6.60 3.02 -16.76
CA GLN A 172 5.56 2.39 -15.95
C GLN A 172 5.10 1.06 -16.55
N ALA A 173 4.99 0.96 -17.87
CA ALA A 173 4.65 -0.28 -18.56
C ALA A 173 5.70 -1.39 -18.37
N ILE A 174 6.98 -1.07 -18.53
CA ILE A 174 8.09 -2.01 -18.31
C ILE A 174 8.13 -2.44 -16.84
N GLY A 175 8.00 -1.48 -15.91
CA GLY A 175 7.95 -1.77 -14.48
C GLY A 175 6.81 -2.73 -14.11
N ALA A 176 5.61 -2.52 -14.66
CA ALA A 176 4.49 -3.44 -14.50
C ALA A 176 4.74 -4.82 -15.11
N GLY A 177 5.43 -4.91 -16.26
CA GLY A 177 5.86 -6.19 -16.84
C GLY A 177 6.76 -6.98 -15.89
N PHE A 178 7.71 -6.32 -15.23
CA PHE A 178 8.56 -6.94 -14.20
C PHE A 178 7.75 -7.40 -12.99
N VAL A 179 6.79 -6.60 -12.52
CA VAL A 179 5.90 -7.01 -11.41
C VAL A 179 5.05 -8.21 -11.79
N ALA A 180 4.47 -8.23 -12.99
CA ALA A 180 3.66 -9.34 -13.49
C ALA A 180 4.48 -10.64 -13.58
N LEU A 181 5.71 -10.57 -14.10
CA LEU A 181 6.64 -11.69 -14.11
C LEU A 181 6.97 -12.16 -12.69
N GLY A 182 7.22 -11.22 -11.77
CA GLY A 182 7.52 -11.52 -10.38
C GLY A 182 6.38 -12.27 -9.68
N VAL A 183 5.15 -11.79 -9.84
CA VAL A 183 3.94 -12.47 -9.37
C VAL A 183 3.83 -13.87 -9.97
N PHE A 184 3.92 -13.99 -11.29
CA PHE A 184 3.79 -15.26 -12.00
C PHE A 184 4.81 -16.29 -11.48
N VAL A 185 6.10 -15.95 -11.50
CA VAL A 185 7.19 -16.84 -11.05
C VAL A 185 7.02 -17.27 -9.59
N SER A 186 6.57 -16.35 -8.73
CA SER A 186 6.37 -16.64 -7.29
C SER A 186 5.23 -17.62 -7.01
N GLN A 187 4.28 -17.78 -7.95
CA GLN A 187 3.07 -18.59 -7.78
C GLN A 187 3.08 -19.88 -8.59
N MET A 188 4.06 -20.08 -9.48
CA MET A 188 4.17 -21.33 -10.21
C MET A 188 4.33 -22.50 -9.22
N LYS A 189 3.41 -23.47 -9.30
CA LYS A 189 3.55 -24.74 -8.56
C LYS A 189 4.70 -25.57 -9.14
N ARG A 190 5.30 -26.42 -8.31
CA ARG A 190 6.16 -27.50 -8.80
C ARG A 190 5.34 -28.48 -9.62
#